data_AF-A0A9P2ZU96-F1
#
_entry.id   AF-A0A9P2ZU96-F1
#
_cell.length_a   1.000
_cell.length_b   1.000
_cell.length_c   1.000
_cell.angle_alpha   90.00
_cell.angle_beta   90.00
_cell.angle_gamma   90.00
#
_symmetry.space_group_name_H-M   'P 1'
#
loop_
_entity.id
_entity.type
_entity.pdbx_description
1 polymer ?
#
loop_
_entity_poly.entity_id
_entity_poly.type
_entity_poly.pdbx_seq_one_letter_code
_entity_poly.pdbx_strand_id
1 'polypeptide(L)'
;MPPEILSSPFLNLKLIDTLLSRPTTPDQRVQLLSARLHLLTNPPIPGGVSLPGPSSGGASPAASGSVPGTDHQPESSSRLEGGHFSDAAPSSRPKLGGRAKGSSRVDPTVEFRTRLELARAHLEVRPPQWALAETEAGLVESTCRKLLKPRKTRGGRGNGDGDGGDEQGGDARGGEGIRNAVSIEEEAKEHAGGGEWMSELRSLRMEALELLIRVDEGMGKQARADRWRRTLEEIKAG
;
A
#
# COMPACT_ATOMS: atom_id res chain seq x y z
N MET A 1 -22.09 22.62 -21.24
CA MET A 1 -21.53 22.61 -22.62
C MET A 1 -20.60 21.42 -22.72
N PRO A 2 -20.98 20.33 -23.41
CA PRO A 2 -20.08 19.19 -23.60
C PRO A 2 -18.84 19.64 -24.40
N PRO A 3 -17.64 19.14 -24.07
CA PRO A 3 -16.42 19.52 -24.78
C PRO A 3 -16.49 19.13 -26.27
N GLU A 4 -16.06 20.02 -27.17
CA GLU A 4 -16.17 19.89 -28.64
C GLU A 4 -15.58 18.58 -29.19
N ILE A 5 -14.63 17.99 -28.47
CA ILE A 5 -13.93 16.75 -28.79
C ILE A 5 -14.88 15.54 -28.85
N LEU A 6 -16.02 15.59 -28.16
CA LEU A 6 -17.01 14.51 -28.11
C LEU A 6 -17.91 14.41 -29.35
N SER A 7 -17.84 15.41 -30.24
CA SER A 7 -18.61 15.39 -31.50
C SER A 7 -17.94 14.56 -32.61
N SER A 8 -16.69 14.09 -32.39
CA SER A 8 -15.96 13.34 -33.40
C SER A 8 -16.37 11.87 -33.42
N PRO A 9 -16.91 11.35 -34.55
CA PRO A 9 -17.31 9.95 -34.67
C PRO A 9 -16.12 8.97 -34.65
N PHE A 10 -14.88 9.46 -34.62
CA PHE A 10 -13.66 8.65 -34.64
C PHE A 10 -13.05 8.40 -33.26
N LEU A 11 -13.63 8.96 -32.19
CA LEU A 11 -13.13 8.80 -30.82
C LEU A 11 -13.67 7.50 -30.19
N ASN A 12 -12.92 6.42 -30.39
CA ASN A 12 -13.15 5.12 -29.75
C ASN A 12 -12.41 5.03 -28.40
N LEU A 13 -12.94 4.29 -27.43
CA LEU A 13 -12.28 3.98 -26.15
C LEU A 13 -10.84 3.48 -26.33
N LYS A 14 -10.59 2.62 -27.34
CA LYS A 14 -9.24 2.12 -27.65
C LYS A 14 -8.25 3.24 -28.01
N LEU A 15 -8.72 4.26 -28.72
CA LEU A 15 -7.89 5.41 -29.11
C LEU A 15 -7.59 6.27 -27.87
N ILE A 16 -8.59 6.49 -27.00
CA ILE A 16 -8.41 7.24 -25.76
C ILE A 16 -7.38 6.56 -24.85
N ASP A 17 -7.45 5.24 -24.68
CA ASP A 17 -6.47 4.47 -23.90
C ASP A 17 -5.06 4.54 -24.52
N THR A 18 -4.97 4.55 -25.85
CA THR A 18 -3.70 4.74 -26.57
C THR A 18 -3.14 6.15 -26.37
N LEU A 19 -3.99 7.17 -26.29
CA LEU A 19 -3.56 8.56 -26.04
C LEU A 19 -3.17 8.78 -24.57
N LEU A 20 -3.87 8.16 -23.62
CA LEU A 20 -3.58 8.26 -22.18
C LEU A 20 -2.27 7.57 -21.78
N SER A 21 -1.82 6.58 -22.56
CA SER A 21 -0.54 5.88 -22.36
C SER A 21 0.67 6.65 -22.91
N ARG A 22 0.44 7.71 -23.70
CA ARG A 22 1.49 8.62 -24.20
C ARG A 22 1.70 9.80 -23.24
N PRO A 23 2.88 10.45 -23.27
CA PRO A 23 3.10 11.67 -22.52
C PRO A 23 2.21 12.79 -23.08
N THR A 24 1.15 13.09 -22.34
CA THR A 24 0.20 14.17 -22.63
C THR A 24 0.34 15.26 -21.58
N THR A 25 -0.01 16.50 -21.96
CA THR A 25 -0.15 17.59 -21.01
C THR A 25 -1.24 17.29 -19.98
N PRO A 26 -1.18 17.83 -18.75
CA PRO A 26 -2.19 17.57 -17.72
C PRO A 26 -3.61 17.93 -18.18
N ASP A 27 -3.77 19.05 -18.89
CA ASP A 27 -5.08 19.50 -19.40
C ASP A 27 -5.66 18.54 -20.43
N GLN A 28 -4.83 18.04 -21.35
CA GLN A 28 -5.25 17.02 -22.34
C GLN A 28 -5.62 15.71 -21.65
N ARG A 29 -4.90 15.31 -20.59
CA ARG A 29 -5.24 14.11 -19.82
C ARG A 29 -6.60 14.24 -19.14
N VAL A 30 -6.93 15.40 -18.57
CA VAL A 30 -8.25 15.66 -17.98
C VAL A 30 -9.35 15.56 -19.05
N GLN A 31 -9.14 16.14 -20.23
CA GLN A 31 -10.10 16.05 -21.35
C GLN A 31 -10.31 14.61 -21.82
N LEU A 32 -9.24 13.83 -21.97
CA LEU A 32 -9.31 12.42 -22.37
C LEU A 32 -10.02 11.55 -21.34
N LEU A 33 -9.76 11.78 -20.04
CA LEU A 33 -10.46 11.07 -18.95
C LEU A 33 -11.94 11.46 -18.89
N SER A 34 -12.27 12.73 -19.08
CA SER A 34 -13.66 13.20 -19.18
C SER A 34 -14.39 12.54 -20.35
N ALA A 35 -13.75 12.45 -21.52
CA ALA A 35 -14.30 11.76 -22.69
C ALA A 35 -14.50 10.26 -22.46
N ARG A 36 -13.53 9.60 -21.80
CA ARG A 36 -13.64 8.18 -21.43
C ARG A 36 -14.83 7.94 -20.52
N LEU A 37 -15.00 8.78 -19.49
CA LEU A 37 -16.12 8.67 -18.56
C LEU A 37 -17.45 8.81 -19.30
N HIS A 38 -17.57 9.79 -20.20
CA HIS A 38 -18.79 10.02 -20.98
C HIS A 38 -19.16 8.83 -21.89
N LEU A 39 -18.18 8.17 -22.52
CA LEU A 39 -18.42 6.98 -23.35
C LEU A 39 -18.84 5.76 -22.52
N LEU A 40 -18.35 5.64 -21.30
CA LEU A 40 -18.71 4.55 -20.39
C LEU A 40 -20.09 4.75 -19.75
N THR A 41 -20.48 6.00 -19.49
CA THR A 41 -21.79 6.32 -18.90
C THR A 41 -22.90 6.39 -19.94
N ASN A 42 -22.59 6.77 -21.18
CA ASN A 42 -23.55 6.85 -22.28
C ASN A 42 -23.14 5.90 -23.41
N PRO A 43 -23.34 4.58 -23.24
CA PRO A 43 -23.08 3.63 -24.32
C PRO A 43 -23.93 4.02 -25.54
N PRO A 44 -23.35 4.06 -26.76
CA PRO A 44 -24.13 4.32 -27.95
C PRO A 44 -25.22 3.26 -28.05
N ILE A 45 -26.48 3.69 -27.99
CA ILE A 45 -27.64 2.82 -28.14
C ILE A 45 -27.47 2.12 -29.48
N PRO A 46 -27.34 0.78 -29.52
CA PRO A 46 -27.20 0.07 -30.77
C PRO A 46 -28.45 0.38 -31.61
N GLY A 47 -28.26 1.11 -32.70
CA GLY A 47 -29.32 1.45 -33.63
C GLY A 47 -30.05 0.18 -34.03
N GLY A 48 -31.36 0.16 -33.78
CA GLY A 48 -32.22 -1.00 -33.99
C GLY A 48 -32.12 -1.50 -35.42
N VAL A 49 -31.42 -2.62 -35.59
CA VAL A 49 -31.55 -3.47 -36.77
C VAL A 49 -32.94 -4.07 -36.67
N SER A 50 -33.86 -3.60 -37.52
CA SER A 50 -35.16 -4.24 -37.72
C SER A 50 -34.94 -5.70 -38.15
N LEU A 51 -35.23 -6.64 -37.24
CA LEU A 51 -35.34 -8.06 -37.54
C LEU A 51 -36.62 -8.34 -38.35
N PRO A 52 -36.53 -9.14 -39.42
CA PRO A 52 -37.63 -10.00 -39.83
C PRO A 52 -37.41 -11.44 -39.31
N GLY A 53 -38.28 -11.84 -38.38
CA GLY A 53 -39.04 -13.09 -38.38
C GLY A 53 -38.34 -14.47 -38.25
N PRO A 54 -38.99 -15.44 -37.58
CA PRO A 54 -38.34 -16.60 -36.98
C PRO A 54 -38.36 -17.86 -37.86
N SER A 55 -37.42 -18.78 -37.64
CA SER A 55 -37.61 -20.18 -38.01
C SER A 55 -37.08 -21.12 -36.94
N SER A 56 -37.93 -22.11 -36.70
CA SER A 56 -37.99 -23.07 -35.61
C SER A 56 -37.14 -24.31 -35.89
N GLY A 57 -36.75 -24.98 -34.81
CA GLY A 57 -36.13 -26.32 -34.81
C GLY A 57 -34.71 -26.25 -34.28
N GLY A 58 -34.27 -27.04 -33.31
CA GLY A 58 -34.83 -28.20 -32.63
C GLY A 58 -33.66 -28.97 -31.99
N ALA A 59 -33.96 -29.76 -30.97
CA ALA A 59 -33.14 -30.84 -30.40
C ALA A 59 -31.89 -30.49 -29.55
N SER A 60 -32.06 -30.68 -28.24
CA SER A 60 -31.09 -31.33 -27.32
C SER A 60 -30.80 -32.77 -27.81
N PRO A 61 -29.64 -33.42 -27.51
CA PRO A 61 -29.30 -33.83 -26.14
C PRO A 61 -27.79 -33.93 -25.75
N ALA A 62 -27.64 -34.20 -24.46
CA ALA A 62 -26.48 -34.59 -23.66
C ALA A 62 -25.28 -35.28 -24.33
N ALA A 63 -24.09 -34.99 -23.80
CA ALA A 63 -22.99 -35.96 -23.71
C ALA A 63 -22.13 -35.65 -22.48
N SER A 64 -22.15 -36.60 -21.53
CA SER A 64 -21.17 -36.78 -20.47
C SER A 64 -19.78 -37.03 -21.05
N GLY A 65 -18.75 -36.49 -20.42
CA GLY A 65 -17.36 -36.81 -20.71
C GLY A 65 -16.51 -36.68 -19.46
N SER A 66 -16.41 -37.79 -18.71
CA SER A 66 -15.39 -38.02 -17.68
C SER A 66 -13.99 -37.96 -18.27
N VAL A 67 -13.03 -37.39 -17.55
CA VAL A 67 -11.60 -37.67 -17.72
C VAL A 67 -10.92 -37.81 -16.35
N PRO A 68 -10.13 -38.88 -16.13
CA PRO A 68 -9.47 -39.14 -14.86
C PRO A 68 -8.07 -38.51 -14.79
N GLY A 69 -7.63 -38.29 -13.54
CA GLY A 69 -6.27 -38.43 -13.02
C GLY A 69 -5.07 -38.07 -13.89
N THR A 70 -4.29 -37.10 -13.43
CA THR A 70 -2.85 -37.07 -13.71
C THR A 70 -2.11 -36.55 -12.49
N ASP A 71 -1.71 -37.49 -11.63
CA ASP A 71 -0.55 -37.34 -10.74
C ASP A 71 0.68 -37.06 -11.60
N HIS A 72 1.34 -35.94 -11.36
CA HIS A 72 2.76 -35.78 -11.66
C HIS A 72 3.37 -34.74 -10.74
N GLN A 73 3.96 -35.24 -9.66
CA GLN A 73 5.07 -34.62 -8.95
C GLN A 73 6.31 -34.65 -9.86
N PRO A 74 7.04 -33.53 -9.99
CA PRO A 74 8.48 -33.63 -10.09
C PRO A 74 9.16 -32.81 -8.99
N GLU A 75 9.91 -33.56 -8.20
CA GLU A 75 10.98 -33.07 -7.35
C GLU A 75 12.04 -32.44 -8.24
N SER A 76 12.41 -31.19 -7.95
CA SER A 76 13.59 -30.57 -8.56
C SER A 76 14.24 -29.65 -7.55
N SER A 77 14.98 -30.30 -6.64
CA SER A 77 16.16 -29.71 -6.00
C SER A 77 17.07 -29.12 -7.07
N SER A 78 17.17 -27.79 -7.11
CA SER A 78 18.31 -27.12 -7.72
C SER A 78 18.92 -26.17 -6.69
N ARG A 79 19.86 -26.75 -5.95
CA ARG A 79 20.90 -26.09 -5.18
C ARG A 79 21.79 -25.39 -6.19
N LEU A 80 21.66 -24.07 -6.34
CA LEU A 80 22.60 -23.26 -7.09
C LEU A 80 23.52 -22.51 -6.13
N GLU A 81 24.80 -22.68 -6.45
CA GLU A 81 25.97 -22.29 -5.69
C GLU A 81 26.15 -20.78 -5.59
N GLY A 82 26.90 -20.40 -4.56
CA GLY A 82 27.39 -19.04 -4.35
C GLY A 82 28.17 -18.52 -5.56
N GLY A 83 27.63 -17.47 -6.17
CA GLY A 83 28.37 -16.56 -7.05
C GLY A 83 28.73 -15.31 -6.28
N HIS A 84 29.92 -15.30 -5.67
CA HIS A 84 30.55 -14.08 -5.16
C HIS A 84 30.95 -13.19 -6.35
N PHE A 85 30.06 -12.29 -6.78
CA PHE A 85 30.41 -11.20 -7.68
C PHE A 85 30.76 -9.96 -6.85
N SER A 86 32.06 -9.81 -6.58
CA SER A 86 32.64 -8.55 -6.13
C SER A 86 32.90 -7.68 -7.35
N ASP A 87 31.91 -6.89 -7.78
CA ASP A 87 32.11 -5.86 -8.79
C ASP A 87 32.04 -4.48 -8.13
N ALA A 88 33.23 -3.99 -7.74
CA ALA A 88 33.41 -2.70 -7.11
C ALA A 88 33.43 -1.61 -8.18
N ALA A 89 32.25 -1.17 -8.62
CA ALA A 89 32.13 0.04 -9.43
C ALA A 89 32.32 1.30 -8.54
N PRO A 90 33.25 2.21 -8.85
CA PRO A 90 33.35 3.50 -8.18
C PRO A 90 32.18 4.39 -8.62
N SER A 91 31.04 4.25 -7.93
CA SER A 91 29.88 5.13 -8.11
C SER A 91 30.19 6.50 -7.50
N SER A 92 30.65 7.42 -8.36
CA SER A 92 30.76 8.85 -8.06
C SER A 92 29.35 9.43 -7.85
N ARG A 93 28.80 9.22 -6.65
CA ARG A 93 27.53 9.83 -6.26
C ARG A 93 27.71 11.35 -6.15
N PRO A 94 26.95 12.17 -6.90
CA PRO A 94 26.96 13.61 -6.72
C PRO A 94 26.48 13.93 -5.30
N LYS A 95 27.33 14.64 -4.57
CA LYS A 95 27.04 15.17 -3.23
C LYS A 95 26.04 16.31 -3.38
N LEU A 96 24.75 15.96 -3.51
CA LEU A 96 23.62 16.90 -3.49
C LEU A 96 23.49 17.48 -2.07
N GLY A 97 24.36 18.45 -1.77
CA GLY A 97 24.21 19.38 -0.67
C GLY A 97 23.09 20.36 -1.02
N GLY A 98 21.95 20.22 -0.36
CA GLY A 98 20.79 21.07 -0.64
C GLY A 98 19.58 20.53 0.09
N ARG A 99 19.63 20.54 1.42
CA ARG A 99 18.56 20.09 2.29
C ARG A 99 17.40 21.09 2.18
N ALA A 100 16.49 20.85 1.22
CA ALA A 100 15.25 21.58 1.06
C ALA A 100 14.45 21.48 2.37
N LYS A 101 14.64 22.49 3.21
CA LYS A 101 14.02 22.66 4.53
C LYS A 101 12.69 23.34 4.26
N GLY A 102 11.65 22.55 4.05
CA GLY A 102 10.33 23.11 3.72
C GLY A 102 9.33 22.13 3.13
N SER A 103 9.49 20.82 3.34
CA SER A 103 8.37 19.91 3.11
C SER A 103 7.35 20.18 4.21
N SER A 104 6.34 21.00 3.91
CA SER A 104 5.13 21.12 4.73
C SER A 104 4.69 19.69 5.04
N ARG A 105 4.83 19.27 6.29
CA ARG A 105 4.46 17.93 6.72
C ARG A 105 2.96 17.84 6.58
N VAL A 106 2.51 17.21 5.49
CA VAL A 106 1.12 16.82 5.31
C VAL A 106 0.74 15.96 6.51
N ASP A 107 -0.40 16.28 7.13
CA ASP A 107 -0.91 15.50 8.24
C ASP A 107 -1.16 14.05 7.79
N PRO A 108 -0.44 13.06 8.35
CA PRO A 108 -0.54 11.67 7.92
C PRO A 108 -1.89 11.03 8.27
N THR A 109 -2.70 11.64 9.16
CA THR A 109 -4.01 11.10 9.58
C THR A 109 -4.95 10.91 8.40
N VAL A 110 -4.98 11.85 7.46
CA VAL A 110 -5.82 11.79 6.25
C VAL A 110 -5.42 10.60 5.38
N GLU A 111 -4.12 10.41 5.16
CA GLU A 111 -3.61 9.25 4.41
C GLU A 111 -3.99 7.93 5.09
N PHE A 112 -3.88 7.85 6.42
CA PHE A 112 -4.23 6.66 7.16
C PHE A 112 -5.72 6.31 7.05
N ARG A 113 -6.60 7.31 7.15
CA ARG A 113 -8.05 7.10 6.95
C ARG A 113 -8.35 6.56 5.56
N THR A 114 -7.77 7.15 4.52
CA THR A 114 -7.95 6.68 3.14
C THR A 114 -7.45 5.24 2.96
N ARG A 115 -6.32 4.87 3.57
CA ARG A 115 -5.81 3.49 3.53
C ARG A 115 -6.72 2.50 4.26
N LEU A 116 -7.29 2.88 5.41
CA LEU A 116 -8.25 2.04 6.14
C LEU A 116 -9.56 1.87 5.36
N GLU A 117 -10.04 2.91 4.69
CA GLU A 117 -11.18 2.82 3.77
C GLU A 117 -10.88 1.90 2.58
N LEU A 118 -9.67 1.98 2.01
CA LEU A 118 -9.25 1.08 0.94
C LEU A 118 -9.18 -0.38 1.42
N ALA A 119 -8.64 -0.61 2.62
CA ALA A 119 -8.63 -1.94 3.24
C ALA A 119 -10.04 -2.51 3.41
N ARG A 120 -11.01 -1.69 3.84
CA ARG A 120 -12.43 -2.08 3.93
C ARG A 120 -13.01 -2.42 2.56
N ALA A 121 -12.76 -1.58 1.55
CA ALA A 121 -13.25 -1.84 0.19
C ALA A 121 -12.74 -3.19 -0.35
N HIS A 122 -11.48 -3.55 -0.09
CA HIS A 122 -10.92 -4.85 -0.46
C HIS A 122 -11.64 -6.04 0.22
N LEU A 123 -12.18 -5.86 1.43
CA LEU A 123 -12.97 -6.88 2.12
C LEU A 123 -14.40 -7.03 1.60
N GLU A 124 -14.94 -6.00 0.95
CA GLU A 124 -16.31 -5.98 0.41
C GLU A 124 -16.41 -6.60 -1.00
N VAL A 125 -15.31 -6.60 -1.76
CA VAL A 125 -15.24 -7.26 -3.07
C VAL A 125 -15.51 -8.76 -2.94
N ARG A 126 -16.17 -9.38 -3.93
CA ARG A 126 -16.41 -10.83 -3.98
C ARG A 126 -15.64 -11.46 -5.15
N PRO A 127 -14.66 -12.35 -4.89
CA PRO A 127 -14.19 -12.81 -3.58
C PRO A 127 -13.38 -11.73 -2.82
N PRO A 128 -13.36 -11.75 -1.47
CA PRO A 128 -12.60 -10.78 -0.69
C PRO A 128 -11.10 -10.84 -0.98
N GLN A 129 -10.50 -9.66 -1.12
CA GLN A 129 -9.08 -9.50 -1.43
C GLN A 129 -8.25 -9.37 -0.15
N TRP A 130 -8.20 -10.45 0.64
CA TRP A 130 -7.59 -10.47 1.98
C TRP A 130 -6.15 -9.96 2.02
N ALA A 131 -5.31 -10.33 1.04
CA ALA A 131 -3.91 -9.93 1.01
C ALA A 131 -3.72 -8.41 0.83
N LEU A 132 -4.55 -7.76 0.00
CA LEU A 132 -4.49 -6.32 -0.22
C LEU A 132 -4.99 -5.55 1.02
N ALA A 133 -6.07 -6.04 1.64
CA ALA A 133 -6.55 -5.51 2.90
C ALA A 133 -5.48 -5.63 4.02
N GLU A 134 -4.78 -6.77 4.09
CA GLU A 134 -3.67 -6.97 5.04
C GLU A 134 -2.56 -5.93 4.85
N THR A 135 -2.16 -5.68 3.61
CA THR A 135 -1.08 -4.72 3.30
C THR A 135 -1.43 -3.30 3.69
N GLU A 136 -2.64 -2.83 3.38
CA GLU A 136 -3.05 -1.46 3.69
C GLU A 136 -3.21 -1.24 5.20
N ALA A 137 -3.92 -2.15 5.90
CA ALA A 137 -4.09 -2.05 7.35
C ALA A 137 -2.74 -2.21 8.10
N GLY A 138 -1.86 -3.09 7.63
CA GLY A 138 -0.52 -3.29 8.20
C GLY A 138 0.41 -2.08 8.06
N LEU A 139 0.31 -1.35 6.95
CA LEU A 139 1.06 -0.10 6.75
C LEU A 139 0.63 0.97 7.75
N VAL A 140 -0.68 1.15 7.95
CA VAL A 140 -1.23 2.09 8.94
C VAL A 140 -0.79 1.70 10.35
N GLU A 141 -0.96 0.44 10.76
CA GLU A 141 -0.57 -0.03 12.09
C GLU A 141 0.92 0.22 12.38
N SER A 142 1.80 -0.19 11.45
CA SER A 142 3.24 -0.07 11.65
C SER A 142 3.71 1.38 11.70
N THR A 143 3.04 2.28 10.98
CA THR A 143 3.35 3.71 10.96
C THR A 143 2.83 4.40 12.21
N CYS A 144 1.58 4.17 12.60
CA CYS A 144 1.03 4.66 13.87
C CYS A 144 1.87 4.17 15.05
N ARG A 145 2.29 2.90 15.06
CA ARG A 145 3.19 2.36 16.09
C ARG A 145 4.52 3.10 16.17
N LYS A 146 5.12 3.49 15.03
CA LYS A 146 6.36 4.27 15.00
C LYS A 146 6.16 5.70 15.51
N LEU A 147 5.02 6.32 15.18
CA LEU A 147 4.69 7.68 15.60
C LEU A 147 4.33 7.78 17.09
N LEU A 148 3.65 6.76 17.62
CA LEU A 148 3.25 6.68 19.03
C LEU A 148 4.38 6.24 19.96
N LYS A 149 5.47 5.65 19.44
CA LYS A 149 6.62 5.27 20.27
C LYS A 149 7.18 6.53 20.92
N PRO A 150 7.28 6.58 22.27
CA PRO A 150 7.96 7.66 22.95
C PRO A 150 9.35 7.78 22.34
N ARG A 151 9.63 8.92 21.69
CA ARG A 151 10.99 9.24 21.30
C ARG A 151 11.75 9.33 22.61
N LYS A 152 12.54 8.30 22.91
CA LYS A 152 13.49 8.34 24.02
C LYS A 152 14.47 9.44 23.66
N THR A 153 14.18 10.64 24.13
CA THR A 153 14.95 11.86 23.92
C THR A 153 16.38 11.47 24.24
N ARG A 154 17.25 11.51 23.23
CA ARG A 154 18.65 11.08 23.36
C ARG A 154 19.45 12.18 24.08
N GLY A 155 18.87 12.73 25.14
CA GLY A 155 19.36 13.82 25.98
C GLY A 155 19.44 13.30 27.41
N GLY A 156 20.53 12.58 27.68
CA GLY A 156 20.77 11.97 28.98
C GLY A 156 22.13 11.30 29.04
N ARG A 157 23.17 11.93 28.46
CA ARG A 157 24.52 11.80 29.02
C ARG A 157 24.49 12.50 30.38
N GLY A 158 23.81 11.88 31.35
CA GLY A 158 23.95 12.17 32.75
C GLY A 158 25.26 11.52 33.19
N ASN A 159 26.19 12.39 33.53
CA ASN A 159 27.52 12.13 34.04
C ASN A 159 27.48 11.07 35.15
N GLY A 160 27.85 9.84 34.82
CA GLY A 160 28.11 8.78 35.79
C GLY A 160 29.59 8.46 35.71
N ASP A 161 30.39 9.25 36.44
CA ASP A 161 31.76 8.91 36.78
C ASP A 161 31.74 7.59 37.57
N GLY A 162 31.81 6.48 36.84
CA GLY A 162 32.03 5.13 37.35
C GLY A 162 33.43 4.72 36.95
N ASP A 163 34.39 5.22 37.71
CA ASP A 163 35.78 4.80 37.73
C ASP A 163 35.90 3.28 37.99
N GLY A 164 36.83 2.64 37.26
CA GLY A 164 37.44 1.36 37.63
C GLY A 164 36.79 0.07 37.12
N GLY A 165 37.42 -0.57 36.14
CA GLY A 165 37.19 -1.99 35.85
C GLY A 165 37.65 -2.43 34.47
N ASP A 166 38.95 -2.65 34.32
CA ASP A 166 39.60 -3.30 33.18
C ASP A 166 38.96 -4.65 32.81
N GLU A 167 38.86 -4.93 31.51
CA GLU A 167 39.44 -6.11 30.84
C GLU A 167 38.72 -6.47 29.53
N GLN A 168 39.38 -6.10 28.43
CA GLN A 168 39.88 -7.03 27.41
C GLN A 168 38.88 -7.80 26.52
N GLY A 169 38.84 -7.38 25.25
CA GLY A 169 38.89 -8.31 24.11
C GLY A 169 37.59 -8.50 23.33
N GLY A 170 37.51 -7.89 22.14
CA GLY A 170 36.51 -8.26 21.14
C GLY A 170 36.45 -7.31 19.96
N ASP A 171 37.25 -7.59 18.92
CA ASP A 171 37.26 -6.90 17.63
C ASP A 171 35.85 -6.81 17.00
N ALA A 172 35.32 -5.59 16.90
CA ALA A 172 34.16 -5.26 16.07
C ALA A 172 34.57 -4.23 15.02
N ARG A 173 35.08 -4.75 13.89
CA ARG A 173 35.26 -4.00 12.65
C ARG A 173 33.91 -3.54 12.09
N GLY A 174 33.72 -2.21 12.07
CA GLY A 174 33.09 -1.42 10.99
C GLY A 174 31.60 -1.67 10.71
N GLY A 175 30.74 -0.66 10.54
CA GLY A 175 30.98 0.75 10.30
C GLY A 175 29.77 1.33 9.58
N GLU A 176 29.43 2.57 9.94
CA GLU A 176 28.71 3.56 9.12
C GLU A 176 27.25 3.31 8.71
N GLY A 177 26.35 3.94 9.46
CA GLY A 177 24.98 4.13 8.99
C GLY A 177 24.08 5.01 9.86
N ILE A 178 24.61 5.91 10.69
CA ILE A 178 23.77 6.75 11.58
C ILE A 178 24.15 8.22 11.42
N ARG A 179 23.75 8.82 10.30
CA ARG A 179 23.74 10.28 10.12
C ARG A 179 22.41 10.70 9.49
N ASN A 180 21.35 10.74 10.30
CA ASN A 180 20.20 11.65 10.10
C ASN A 180 19.28 11.68 11.33
N ALA A 181 19.85 11.83 12.52
CA ALA A 181 19.10 12.31 13.67
C ALA A 181 19.07 13.84 13.59
N VAL A 182 18.26 14.40 12.68
CA VAL A 182 18.00 15.83 12.70
C VAL A 182 16.82 16.12 13.60
N SER A 183 17.10 16.94 14.61
CA SER A 183 16.19 17.71 15.45
C SER A 183 14.81 17.89 14.86
N ILE A 184 13.88 17.09 15.37
CA ILE A 184 12.44 17.32 15.40
C ILE A 184 12.13 17.45 16.90
N GLU A 185 12.74 18.43 17.56
CA GLU A 185 12.57 18.65 19.01
C GLU A 185 12.15 20.09 19.33
N GLU A 186 12.28 21.05 18.41
CA GLU A 186 11.87 22.44 18.67
C GLU A 186 10.45 22.81 18.25
N GLU A 187 9.76 22.00 17.44
CA GLU A 187 8.41 22.35 16.94
C GLU A 187 7.27 21.62 17.68
N ALA A 188 7.58 20.80 18.70
CA ALA A 188 6.56 20.11 19.50
C ALA A 188 5.94 21.01 20.60
N LYS A 189 6.39 22.26 20.74
CA LYS A 189 5.93 23.18 21.80
C LYS A 189 4.89 24.20 21.36
N GLU A 190 4.61 24.36 20.07
CA GLU A 190 3.69 25.42 19.59
C GLU A 190 2.27 24.94 19.24
N HIS A 191 2.01 23.63 19.19
CA HIS A 191 0.65 23.13 18.98
C HIS A 191 0.05 22.58 20.27
N ALA A 192 -0.79 23.40 20.92
CA ALA A 192 -1.75 22.97 21.94
C ALA A 192 -2.69 21.84 21.48
N GLY A 193 -2.64 21.43 20.19
CA GLY A 193 -3.35 20.27 19.62
C GLY A 193 -2.60 18.93 19.67
N GLY A 194 -1.42 18.85 20.30
CA GLY A 194 -0.64 17.60 20.36
C GLY A 194 -1.37 16.44 21.04
N GLY A 195 -2.24 16.72 22.02
CA GLY A 195 -3.02 15.69 22.73
C GLY A 195 -4.12 15.06 21.86
N GLU A 196 -4.82 15.89 21.07
CA GLU A 196 -5.90 15.44 20.19
C GLU A 196 -5.36 14.59 19.04
N TRP A 197 -4.29 15.04 18.39
CA TRP A 197 -3.62 14.30 17.33
C TRP A 197 -3.09 12.93 17.80
N MET A 198 -2.54 12.85 19.02
CA MET A 198 -2.09 11.56 19.59
C MET A 198 -3.26 10.62 19.89
N SER A 199 -4.41 11.14 20.31
CA SER A 199 -5.63 10.35 20.51
C SER A 199 -6.20 9.84 19.18
N GLU A 200 -6.17 10.68 18.15
CA GLU A 200 -6.55 10.30 16.80
C GLU A 200 -5.65 9.19 16.24
N LEU A 201 -4.32 9.30 16.40
CA LEU A 201 -3.39 8.24 16.00
C LEU A 201 -3.63 6.92 16.74
N ARG A 202 -3.97 6.98 18.03
CA ARG A 202 -4.37 5.78 18.79
C ARG A 202 -5.65 5.16 18.24
N SER A 203 -6.66 5.98 17.93
CA SER A 203 -7.91 5.54 17.32
C SER A 203 -7.68 4.85 15.97
N LEU A 204 -6.92 5.47 15.08
CA LEU A 204 -6.55 4.89 13.78
C LEU A 204 -5.76 3.58 13.93
N ARG A 205 -4.89 3.48 14.93
CA ARG A 205 -4.17 2.23 15.22
C ARG A 205 -5.10 1.11 15.69
N MET A 206 -6.08 1.41 16.54
CA MET A 206 -7.07 0.42 16.98
C MET A 206 -7.91 -0.08 15.80
N GLU A 207 -8.37 0.84 14.95
CA GLU A 207 -9.14 0.50 13.74
C GLU A 207 -8.33 -0.37 12.76
N ALA A 208 -7.04 -0.07 12.57
CA ALA A 208 -6.14 -0.91 11.78
C ALA A 208 -6.00 -2.33 12.36
N LEU A 209 -5.89 -2.46 13.68
CA LEU A 209 -5.80 -3.77 14.35
C LEU A 209 -7.10 -4.57 14.22
N GLU A 210 -8.27 -3.93 14.32
CA GLU A 210 -9.57 -4.57 14.09
C GLU A 210 -9.70 -5.12 12.67
N LEU A 211 -9.25 -4.37 11.66
CA LEU A 211 -9.21 -4.87 10.28
C LEU A 211 -8.23 -6.03 10.12
N LEU A 212 -7.04 -5.97 10.73
CA LEU A 212 -6.07 -7.08 10.69
C LEU A 212 -6.61 -8.35 11.35
N ILE A 213 -7.35 -8.24 12.45
CA ILE A 213 -8.04 -9.36 13.10
C ILE A 213 -9.01 -10.01 12.11
N ARG A 214 -9.90 -9.20 11.51
CA ARG A 214 -10.89 -9.69 10.54
C ARG A 214 -10.24 -10.33 9.31
N VAL A 215 -9.14 -9.75 8.83
CA VAL A 215 -8.36 -10.27 7.70
C VAL A 215 -7.72 -11.61 8.03
N ASP A 216 -7.03 -11.72 9.17
CA ASP A 216 -6.39 -12.97 9.58
C ASP A 216 -7.43 -14.07 9.90
N GLU A 217 -8.59 -13.73 10.47
CA GLU A 217 -9.73 -14.66 10.65
C GLU A 217 -10.27 -15.16 9.30
N GLY A 218 -10.49 -14.26 8.35
CA GLY A 218 -10.95 -14.61 7.00
C GLY A 218 -9.98 -15.48 6.21
N MET A 219 -8.68 -15.39 6.51
CA MET A 219 -7.63 -16.26 5.96
C MET A 219 -7.40 -17.56 6.77
N GLY A 220 -8.13 -17.78 7.88
CA GLY A 220 -7.94 -18.95 8.75
C GLY A 220 -6.68 -18.90 9.63
N LYS A 221 -6.05 -17.73 9.80
CA LYS A 221 -4.82 -17.53 10.59
C LYS A 221 -5.15 -17.17 12.06
N GLN A 222 -5.89 -18.04 12.75
CA GLN A 222 -6.46 -17.74 14.09
C GLN A 222 -5.40 -17.31 15.13
N ALA A 223 -4.27 -18.02 15.19
CA ALA A 223 -3.20 -17.72 16.14
C ALA A 223 -2.61 -16.31 15.98
N ARG A 224 -2.69 -15.72 14.78
CA ARG A 224 -2.23 -14.35 14.51
C ARG A 224 -3.30 -13.32 14.87
N ALA A 225 -4.56 -13.59 14.53
CA ALA A 225 -5.71 -12.78 14.97
C ALA A 225 -5.75 -12.65 16.51
N ASP A 226 -5.49 -13.74 17.24
CA ASP A 226 -5.45 -13.72 18.71
C ASP A 226 -4.33 -12.81 19.25
N ARG A 227 -3.18 -12.74 18.57
CA ARG A 227 -2.10 -11.80 18.96
C ARG A 227 -2.53 -10.36 18.76
N TRP A 228 -3.19 -10.05 17.64
CA TRP A 228 -3.71 -8.71 17.40
C TRP A 228 -4.77 -8.30 18.41
N ARG A 229 -5.66 -9.22 18.81
CA ARG A 229 -6.64 -8.97 19.89
C ARG A 229 -5.96 -8.60 21.20
N ARG A 230 -4.91 -9.33 21.61
CA ARG A 230 -4.16 -8.98 22.84
C ARG A 230 -3.56 -7.58 22.74
N THR A 231 -2.93 -7.24 21.62
CA THR A 231 -2.39 -5.89 21.40
C THR A 231 -3.48 -4.81 21.40
N LEU A 232 -4.66 -5.10 20.85
CA LEU A 232 -5.81 -4.19 20.87
C LEU A 232 -6.28 -3.93 22.31
N GLU A 233 -6.42 -4.99 23.13
CA GLU A 233 -6.82 -4.87 24.53
C GLU A 233 -5.76 -4.13 25.38
N GLU A 234 -4.47 -4.38 25.13
CA GLU A 234 -3.38 -3.62 25.77
C GLU A 234 -3.46 -2.12 25.47
N ILE A 235 -3.84 -1.73 24.24
CA ILE A 235 -3.99 -0.33 23.85
C ILE A 235 -5.25 0.28 24.48
N LYS A 236 -6.34 -0.47 24.60
CA LYS A 236 -7.59 0.00 25.23
C LYS A 236 -7.45 0.18 26.74
N ALA A 237 -6.57 -0.60 27.37
CA ALA A 237 -6.35 -0.56 28.82
C ALA A 237 -5.41 0.57 29.27
N GLY A 238 -4.61 1.16 28.37
CA GLY A 238 -3.62 2.20 28.68
C GLY A 238 -4.03 3.58 28.21
#